data_AF-A0A2V9MQ70-F1
#
_entry.id   AF-A0A2V9MQ70-F1
#
_cell.length_a   1.000
_cell.length_b   1.000
_cell.length_c   1.000
_cell.angle_alpha   90.00
_cell.angle_beta   90.00
_cell.angle_gamma   90.00
#
_symmetry.space_group_name_H-M   'P 1'
#
loop_
_entity.id
_entity.type
_entity.pdbx_description
1 polymer ?
#
loop_
_entity_poly.entity_id
_entity_poly.type
_entity_poly.pdbx_seq_one_letter_code
_entity_poly.pdbx_strand_id
1 'polypeptide(L)' 'LIVLVKPQFEAGRENVGKGGIVRDPKTQQQAVDRVRDAVTALGVTTIDVIESPIQGAEGNREFLLYARY' A
#
# COMPACT_ATOMS: atom_id res chain seq x y z
N LEU A 1 -0.64 -12.40 9.23
CA LEU A 1 0.27 -11.78 8.25
C LEU A 1 0.23 -10.26 8.45
N ILE A 2 1.37 -9.59 8.42
CA ILE A 2 1.46 -8.12 8.37
C ILE A 2 2.22 -7.77 7.10
N VAL A 3 1.65 -6.90 6.27
CA VAL A 3 2.25 -6.42 5.02
C VAL A 3 2.39 -4.91 5.09
N LEU A 4 3.57 -4.40 4.76
CA LEU A 4 3.81 -2.97 4.57
C LEU A 4 3.61 -2.65 3.09
N VAL A 5 2.52 -1.95 2.77
CA VAL A 5 2.20 -1.50 1.42
C VAL A 5 2.92 -0.18 1.16
N LYS A 6 3.68 -0.15 0.07
CA LYS A 6 4.49 0.99 -0.36
C LYS A 6 4.03 1.46 -1.74
N PRO A 7 3.12 2.46 -1.83
CA PRO A 7 2.54 2.88 -3.09
C PRO A 7 3.56 3.18 -4.20
N GLN A 8 4.72 3.72 -3.87
CA GLN A 8 5.80 4.03 -4.81
C GLN A 8 6.37 2.82 -5.56
N PHE A 9 6.12 1.59 -5.08
CA PHE A 9 6.50 0.36 -5.77
C PHE A 9 5.33 -0.35 -6.46
N GLU A 10 4.10 -0.03 -6.08
CA GLU A 10 2.87 -0.68 -6.58
C GLU A 10 2.13 0.14 -7.66
N ALA A 11 2.31 1.47 -7.65
CA ALA A 11 1.53 2.42 -8.44
C ALA A 11 1.86 2.46 -9.95
N GLY A 12 2.97 1.86 -10.40
CA GLY A 12 3.49 2.04 -11.76
C GLY A 12 4.26 3.35 -11.94
N ARG A 13 5.22 3.38 -12.87
CA ARG A 13 6.20 4.48 -13.02
C ARG A 13 5.55 5.82 -13.36
N GLU A 14 4.47 5.81 -14.12
CA GLU A 14 3.72 6.98 -14.56
C GLU A 14 3.03 7.72 -13.42
N ASN A 15 2.76 7.02 -12.31
CA ASN A 15 2.09 7.57 -11.14
C ASN A 15 3.07 7.98 -10.02
N VAL A 16 4.38 7.85 -10.27
CA VAL A 16 5.44 8.24 -9.33
C VAL A 16 5.99 9.61 -9.74
N GLY A 17 5.80 10.61 -8.88
CA GLY A 17 6.23 11.98 -9.13
C GLY A 17 7.74 12.19 -8.95
N LYS A 18 8.16 13.46 -9.11
CA LYS A 18 9.55 13.88 -8.84
C LYS A 18 9.99 13.45 -7.43
N GLY A 19 11.16 12.82 -7.35
CA GLY A 19 11.74 12.34 -6.10
C GLY A 19 11.07 11.09 -5.56
N GLY A 20 10.47 10.23 -6.42
CA GLY A 20 9.98 8.92 -5.98
C GLY A 20 8.69 8.95 -5.16
N ILE A 21 7.99 10.10 -5.10
CA ILE A 21 6.84 10.29 -4.21
C ILE A 21 5.52 10.09 -4.95
N VAL A 22 4.65 9.27 -4.38
CA VAL A 22 3.24 9.14 -4.81
C VAL A 22 2.38 10.05 -3.94
N ARG A 23 1.89 11.15 -4.53
CA ARG A 23 1.09 12.17 -3.82
C ARG A 23 -0.42 11.98 -3.96
N ASP A 24 -0.87 11.43 -5.09
CA ASP A 24 -2.30 11.27 -5.36
C ASP A 24 -2.91 10.23 -4.41
N PRO A 25 -3.87 10.61 -3.54
CA PRO A 25 -4.53 9.67 -2.65
C PRO A 25 -5.23 8.54 -3.39
N LYS A 26 -5.71 8.77 -4.62
CA LYS A 26 -6.35 7.72 -5.42
C LYS A 26 -5.33 6.67 -5.86
N THR A 27 -4.16 7.08 -6.32
CA THR A 27 -3.04 6.16 -6.59
C THR A 27 -2.60 5.39 -5.34
N GLN A 28 -2.50 6.06 -4.19
CA GLN A 28 -2.17 5.40 -2.92
C GLN A 28 -3.19 4.30 -2.57
N GLN A 29 -4.48 4.60 -2.71
CA GLN A 29 -5.55 3.64 -2.45
C GLN A 29 -5.52 2.47 -3.46
N GLN A 30 -5.27 2.73 -4.74
CA GLN A 30 -5.13 1.68 -5.75
C GLN A 30 -4.00 0.70 -5.44
N ALA A 31 -2.87 1.19 -4.93
CA ALA A 31 -1.78 0.35 -4.46
C ALA A 31 -2.20 -0.55 -3.30
N VAL A 32 -2.93 0.00 -2.31
CA VAL A 32 -3.49 -0.76 -1.18
C VAL A 32 -4.48 -1.82 -1.67
N ASP A 33 -5.39 -1.46 -2.55
CA ASP A 33 -6.39 -2.38 -3.09
C ASP A 33 -5.73 -3.54 -3.85
N ARG A 34 -4.71 -3.25 -4.68
CA ARG A 34 -3.94 -4.28 -5.39
C ARG A 34 -3.31 -5.31 -4.45
N VAL A 35 -2.68 -4.85 -3.37
CA VAL A 35 -2.08 -5.75 -2.37
C VAL A 35 -3.15 -6.50 -1.59
N ARG A 36 -4.26 -5.83 -1.22
CA ARG A 36 -5.40 -6.48 -0.55
C ARG A 36 -5.96 -7.62 -1.39
N ASP A 37 -6.16 -7.41 -2.69
CA ASP A 37 -6.70 -8.43 -3.60
C ASP A 37 -5.75 -9.63 -3.72
N ALA A 38 -4.44 -9.38 -3.83
CA ALA A 38 -3.42 -10.43 -3.83
C ALA A 38 -3.41 -11.24 -2.52
N VAL A 39 -3.56 -10.58 -1.37
CA VAL A 39 -3.63 -11.25 -0.05
C VAL A 39 -4.95 -12.01 0.12
N THR A 40 -6.05 -11.47 -0.39
CA THR A 40 -7.38 -12.12 -0.36
C THR A 40 -7.36 -13.44 -1.11
N ALA A 41 -6.66 -13.49 -2.26
CA ALA A 41 -6.48 -14.71 -3.04
C ALA A 41 -5.73 -15.83 -2.31
N LEU A 42 -5.09 -15.55 -1.16
CA LEU A 42 -4.43 -16.54 -0.31
C LEU A 42 -5.39 -17.23 0.68
N GLY A 43 -6.70 -16.91 0.64
CA GLY A 43 -7.72 -17.57 1.46
C GLY A 43 -7.82 -17.07 2.90
N VAL A 44 -7.40 -15.82 3.16
CA VAL A 44 -7.57 -15.17 4.47
C VAL A 44 -9.04 -14.81 4.72
N THR A 45 -9.46 -14.78 5.98
CA THR A 45 -10.85 -14.49 6.38
C THR A 45 -11.05 -13.06 6.86
N THR A 46 -9.99 -12.42 7.36
CA THR A 46 -10.03 -11.04 7.85
C THR A 46 -8.89 -10.25 7.23
N ILE A 47 -9.19 -9.03 6.77
CA ILE A 47 -8.19 -8.04 6.35
C ILE A 47 -8.57 -6.68 6.93
N ASP A 48 -7.60 -6.02 7.56
CA ASP A 48 -7.70 -4.63 8.00
C ASP A 48 -6.51 -3.83 7.47
N VAL A 49 -6.71 -2.54 7.24
CA VAL A 49 -5.65 -1.64 6.76
C VAL A 49 -5.66 -0.36 7.59
N ILE A 50 -4.48 0.09 7.98
CA ILE A 50 -4.25 1.40 8.58
C ILE A 50 -3.14 2.14 7.83
N GLU A 51 -3.10 3.46 7.95
CA GLU A 51 -1.92 4.22 7.57
C GLU A 51 -0.76 3.92 8.52
N SER A 52 0.46 3.83 7.98
CA SER A 52 1.67 3.70 8.78
C SER A 52 1.88 4.96 9.63
N PRO A 53 2.25 4.83 10.93
CA PRO A 53 2.51 5.98 11.79
C PRO A 53 3.78 6.75 11.37
N ILE A 54 4.61 6.16 10.52
CA ILE A 54 5.80 6.78 9.95
C ILE A 54 5.70 6.84 8.43
N GLN A 55 6.27 7.90 7.86
CA GLN A 55 6.43 8.01 6.41
C GLN A 55 7.62 7.17 5.95
N GLY A 56 7.51 6.62 4.75
CA GLY A 56 8.60 5.95 4.05
C GLY A 56 9.67 6.93 3.58
N ALA A 57 10.68 6.39 2.90
CA ALA A 57 11.73 7.20 2.31
C ALA A 57 11.14 8.31 1.40
N GLU A 58 11.75 9.49 1.49
CA GLU A 58 11.37 10.67 0.71
C GLU A 58 9.95 11.21 1.02
N GLY A 59 9.31 10.74 2.11
CA GLY A 59 8.01 11.24 2.57
C GLY A 59 6.80 10.51 2.00
N ASN A 60 7.00 9.31 1.43
CA ASN A 60 5.88 8.49 0.94
C ASN A 60 4.96 8.07 2.09
N ARG A 61 3.64 8.18 1.88
CA ARG A 61 2.66 7.56 2.77
C ARG A 61 2.65 6.06 2.52
N GLU A 62 2.83 5.28 3.58
CA GLU A 62 2.83 3.82 3.55
C GLU A 62 1.67 3.28 4.40
N PHE A 63 1.27 2.03 4.20
CA PHE A 63 0.10 1.46 4.87
C PHE A 63 0.45 0.08 5.45
N LEU A 64 -0.12 -0.23 6.62
CA LEU A 64 -0.01 -1.55 7.22
C LEU A 64 -1.29 -2.31 6.96
N LEU A 65 -1.17 -3.46 6.30
CA LEU A 65 -2.25 -4.41 6.07
C LEU A 65 -2.06 -5.60 7.01
N TYR A 66 -3.06 -5.85 7.85
CA TYR A 66 -3.17 -7.04 8.67
C TYR A 66 -4.07 -8.06 7.98
N ALA A 67 -3.66 -9.33 7.97
CA ALA A 67 -4.49 -10.41 7.48
C ALA A 67 -4.40 -11.66 8.37
N ARG A 68 -5.53 -12.35 8.53
CA ARG A 68 -5.68 -13.54 9.36
C ARG A 68 -6.61 -14.57 8.69
N TYR A 69 -6.33 -15.85 8.95
CA TYR A 69 -7.20 -16.99 8.62
C TYR A 69 -8.26 -17.23 9.70
#